data_AF-A0A1I7C7W9-F1
#
_entry.id   AF-A0A1I7C7W9-F1
#
_cell.length_a   1.000
_cell.length_b   1.000
_cell.length_c   1.000
_cell.angle_alpha   90.00
_cell.angle_beta   90.00
_cell.angle_gamma   90.00
#
_symmetry.space_group_name_H-M   'P 1'
#
loop_
_entity.id
_entity.type
_entity.pdbx_description
1 polymer ?
#
loop_
_entity_poly.entity_id
_entity_poly.type
_entity_poly.pdbx_seq_one_letter_code
_entity_poly.pdbx_strand_id
1 'polypeptide(L)' 'MTTANERTNAVIATRAFLETLAASHRDAGDEVRAAATRLVRHYPLNVDIAASAAALPGIWADPVARRH' A
#
# COMPACT_ATOMS: atom_id res chain seq x y z
N MET A 1 2.65 -16.16 -11.42
CA MET A 1 3.35 -14.93 -11.01
C MET A 1 2.34 -13.80 -10.96
N THR A 2 2.40 -12.92 -9.96
CA THR A 2 1.52 -11.74 -9.91
C THR A 2 1.97 -10.67 -10.92
N THR A 3 1.01 -10.03 -11.56
CA THR A 3 1.26 -8.93 -12.51
C THR A 3 1.72 -7.67 -11.78
N ALA A 4 2.35 -6.73 -12.49
CA ALA A 4 2.72 -5.43 -11.92
C ALA A 4 1.49 -4.69 -11.36
N ASN A 5 0.35 -4.78 -12.03
CA ASN A 5 -0.91 -4.19 -11.57
C ASN A 5 -1.44 -4.88 -10.30
N GLU A 6 -1.46 -6.22 -10.25
CA GLU A 6 -1.88 -6.96 -9.04
C GLU A 6 -0.99 -6.62 -7.84
N ARG A 7 0.33 -6.57 -8.04
CA ARG A 7 1.30 -6.21 -6.99
C ARG A 7 1.09 -4.77 -6.51
N THR A 8 0.93 -3.83 -7.43
CA THR A 8 0.68 -2.42 -7.12
C THR A 8 -0.60 -2.26 -6.29
N ASN A 9 -1.68 -2.89 -6.74
CA ASN A 9 -2.96 -2.85 -6.04
C ASN A 9 -2.89 -3.48 -4.65
N ALA A 10 -2.17 -4.60 -4.50
CA ALA A 10 -1.99 -5.25 -3.20
C ALA A 10 -1.27 -4.32 -2.21
N VAL A 11 -0.18 -3.68 -2.64
CA VAL A 11 0.57 -2.75 -1.78
C VAL A 11 -0.26 -1.54 -1.36
N ILE A 12 -0.97 -0.92 -2.30
CA ILE A 12 -1.84 0.24 -2.02
C ILE A 12 -2.97 -0.14 -1.07
N ALA A 13 -3.65 -1.26 -1.35
CA ALA A 13 -4.76 -1.72 -0.52
C ALA A 13 -4.30 -2.09 0.89
N THR A 14 -3.15 -2.77 1.04
CA THR A 14 -2.61 -3.09 2.35
C THR A 14 -2.21 -1.84 3.12
N ARG A 15 -1.61 -0.84 2.47
CA ARG A 15 -1.31 0.43 3.14
C ARG A 15 -2.58 1.10 3.67
N ALA A 16 -3.60 1.24 2.83
CA ALA A 16 -4.88 1.84 3.23
C ALA A 16 -5.55 1.08 4.39
N PHE A 17 -5.48 -0.25 4.37
CA PHE A 17 -5.95 -1.09 5.46
C PHE A 17 -5.17 -0.84 6.77
N LEU A 18 -3.84 -0.76 6.71
CA LEU A 18 -3.01 -0.47 7.88
C LEU A 18 -3.27 0.94 8.43
N GLU A 19 -3.48 1.94 7.58
CA GLU A 19 -3.87 3.29 8.00
C GLU A 19 -5.22 3.28 8.73
N THR A 20 -6.19 2.51 8.21
CA THR A 20 -7.50 2.31 8.85
C THR A 20 -7.37 1.65 10.22
N LEU A 21 -6.57 0.59 10.34
CA LEU A 21 -6.32 -0.09 11.62
C LEU A 21 -5.61 0.83 12.61
N ALA A 22 -4.61 1.59 12.17
CA ALA A 22 -3.86 2.51 13.02
C ALA A 22 -4.73 3.65 13.56
N ALA A 23 -5.71 4.11 12.79
CA ALA A 23 -6.67 5.13 13.19
C ALA A 23 -7.87 4.58 14.00
N SER A 24 -8.07 3.25 14.04
CA SER A 24 -9.21 2.66 14.71
C SER A 24 -9.07 2.73 16.24
N HIS A 25 -10.04 3.35 16.92
CA HIS A 25 -10.01 3.53 18.37
C HIS A 25 -10.79 2.45 19.14
N ARG A 26 -11.76 1.79 18.51
CA ARG A 26 -12.66 0.82 19.16
C ARG A 26 -12.60 -0.59 18.55
N ASP A 27 -12.30 -0.69 17.26
CA ASP A 27 -12.44 -1.95 16.51
C ASP A 27 -11.14 -2.79 16.50
N ALA A 28 -9.99 -2.17 16.74
CA ALA A 28 -8.71 -2.87 16.91
C ALA A 28 -8.15 -2.68 18.31
N GLY A 29 -7.73 -3.80 18.92
CA GLY A 29 -6.97 -3.79 20.18
C GLY A 29 -5.67 -3.01 20.04
N ASP A 30 -5.17 -2.48 21.17
CA ASP A 30 -4.00 -1.60 21.19
C ASP A 30 -2.76 -2.22 20.54
N GLU A 31 -2.55 -3.53 20.69
CA GLU A 31 -1.46 -4.26 20.05
C GLU A 31 -1.55 -4.25 18.52
N VAL A 32 -2.75 -4.48 17.98
CA VAL A 32 -3.00 -4.45 16.53
C VAL A 32 -2.78 -3.05 15.98
N ARG A 33 -3.24 -2.02 16.70
CA ARG A 33 -3.03 -0.62 16.33
C ARG A 33 -1.54 -0.25 16.34
N ALA A 34 -0.80 -0.69 17.36
CA ALA A 34 0.63 -0.47 17.47
C ALA A 34 1.38 -1.18 16.32
N ALA A 35 1.01 -2.41 16.00
CA ALA A 35 1.56 -3.15 14.86
C ALA A 35 1.26 -2.44 13.53
N ALA A 36 0.02 -1.99 13.31
CA ALA A 36 -0.37 -1.26 12.10
C ALA A 36 0.40 0.06 11.94
N THR A 37 0.54 0.81 13.03
CA THR A 37 1.32 2.07 13.08
C THR A 37 2.81 1.86 12.75
N ARG A 38 3.37 0.70 13.10
CA ARG A 38 4.73 0.32 12.71
C ARG A 38 4.80 -0.12 11.25
N LEU A 39 3.91 -1.02 10.84
CA LEU A 39 3.91 -1.63 9.51
C LEU A 39 3.66 -0.62 8.39
N VAL A 40 2.77 0.36 8.59
CA VAL A 40 2.45 1.36 7.56
C VAL A 40 3.68 2.14 7.08
N ARG A 41 4.70 2.29 7.94
CA ARG A 41 5.97 2.97 7.60
C ARG A 41 6.83 2.19 6.61
N HIS A 42 6.53 0.91 6.40
CA HIS A 42 7.23 0.04 5.46
C HIS A 42 6.51 -0.09 4.11
N TYR A 43 5.32 0.49 3.96
CA TYR A 43 4.60 0.51 2.69
C TYR A 43 4.89 1.83 1.96
N PRO A 44 5.22 1.81 0.67
CA PRO A 44 5.50 3.04 -0.09
C PRO A 44 4.24 3.90 -0.25
N LEU A 45 4.43 5.21 -0.46
CA LEU A 45 3.35 6.11 -0.87
C LEU A 45 3.09 5.94 -2.38
N ASN A 46 1.93 6.39 -2.85
CA ASN A 46 1.60 6.35 -4.28
C ASN A 46 2.64 7.08 -5.15
N VAL A 47 3.23 8.18 -4.63
CA VAL A 47 4.29 8.91 -5.34
C VAL A 47 5.57 8.08 -5.50
N ASP A 48 5.93 7.30 -4.49
CA ASP A 48 7.12 6.43 -4.53
C ASP A 48 6.91 5.28 -5.53
N ILE A 49 5.70 4.72 -5.56
CA ILE A 49 5.31 3.70 -6.53
C ILE A 49 5.33 4.28 -7.94
N ALA A 50 4.75 5.47 -8.16
CA ALA A 50 4.71 6.11 -9.47
C ALA A 50 6.12 6.40 -10.02
N ALA A 51 7.01 6.93 -9.18
CA ALA A 51 8.41 7.15 -9.54
C ALA A 51 9.11 5.82 -9.88
N SER A 52 8.86 4.77 -9.10
CA SER A 52 9.43 3.44 -9.35
C SER A 52 8.86 2.78 -10.62
N ALA A 53 7.57 2.96 -10.91
CA ALA A 53 6.90 2.44 -12.10
C ALA A 53 7.43 3.09 -13.39
N ALA A 54 7.76 4.38 -13.35
CA ALA A 54 8.37 5.08 -14.47
C ALA A 54 9.76 4.51 -14.82
N ALA A 55 10.53 4.08 -13.81
CA ALA A 55 11.83 3.46 -14.01
C ALA A 55 11.77 1.95 -14.31
N LEU A 56 10.82 1.24 -13.70
CA LEU A 56 10.70 -0.23 -13.70
C LEU A 56 9.24 -0.68 -13.91
N PRO A 57 8.65 -0.47 -15.11
CA PRO A 57 7.24 -0.74 -15.37
C PRO A 57 6.87 -2.23 -15.34
N GLY A 58 7.86 -3.13 -15.40
CA GLY A 58 7.65 -4.57 -15.20
C GLY A 58 7.45 -4.97 -13.73
N ILE A 59 7.83 -4.10 -12.78
CA ILE A 59 7.69 -4.34 -11.34
C ILE A 59 6.47 -3.62 -10.78
N TRP A 60 6.30 -2.35 -11.12
CA TRP A 60 5.18 -1.53 -10.63
C TRP A 60 4.39 -0.99 -11.80
N ALA A 61 3.07 -0.98 -11.64
CA ALA A 61 2.19 -0.22 -12.51
C ALA A 61 2.08 1.21 -11.96
N ASP A 62 1.78 2.17 -12.83
CA ASP A 62 1.43 3.52 -12.38
C ASP A 62 0.12 3.44 -11.57
N PRO A 63 0.13 3.88 -10.29
CA PRO A 63 -1.03 3.80 -9.41
C PRO A 63 -2.19 4.70 -9.84
N VAL A 64 -1.96 5.67 -10.73
CA VAL A 64 -2.96 6.65 -11.21
C VAL A 64 -3.41 6.34 -12.64
N ALA A 65 -2.63 5.57 -13.41
CA ALA A 65 -3.02 5.11 -14.74
C ALA A 65 -4.24 4.17 -14.61
N ARG A 66 -5.42 4.69 -14.96
CA ARG A 66 -6.70 4.01 -14.84
C ARG A 66 -6.66 2.61 -15.48
N ARG A 67 -7.26 1.64 -14.77
CA ARG A 67 -7.74 0.36 -15.28
C ARG A 67 -8.66 0.63 -16.49
N HIS A 68 -8.22 0.22 -17.68
CA HIS A 68 -9.08 0.11 -18.86
C HIS A 68 -9.87 -1.20 -18.82
#